data_AF-A0AAW9B7T9-F1
#
_entry.id   AF-A0AAW9B7T9-F1
#
_cell.length_a   1.000
_cell.length_b   1.000
_cell.length_c   1.000
_cell.angle_alpha   90.00
_cell.angle_beta   90.00
_cell.angle_gamma   90.00
#
_symmetry.space_group_name_H-M   'P 1'
#
loop_
_entity.id
_entity.type
_entity.pdbx_description
1 polymer ?
#
loop_
_entity_poly.entity_id
_entity_poly.type
_entity_poly.pdbx_seq_one_letter_code
_entity_poly.pdbx_strand_id
1 'polypeptide(L)'
;DKETGKPVYNAIVWQCRRTADICEDLKSRGLEDYVRDNTGLVLDPYFSGTKVKWILDNVEGAREDAEAGKLLFGTVDTWLVWKMTQGRVHVTDYTNASRTMLFNINDLCWDQKLLDEMGIPASMMPEVKRSSEIYGKTNIGGKGGTRIPIAGIAGDQQAALYGQMCVEAGQAKNTYGTGCFLLMNTGQEKVTSKNGLLTTLACGPKGEPAYALEGAVFMGGASIQWLRDELK
;
A
#
# COMPACT_ATOMS: atom_id res chain seq x y z
N ASP A 1 -11.31 2.01 14.14
CA ASP A 1 -11.67 3.02 15.14
C ASP A 1 -10.44 3.38 15.98
N LYS A 2 -10.14 4.68 16.12
CA LYS A 2 -8.92 5.18 16.77
C LYS A 2 -8.92 5.05 18.29
N GLU A 3 -10.10 5.08 18.91
CA GLU A 3 -10.27 5.10 20.37
C GLU A 3 -10.24 3.68 20.93
N THR A 4 -10.98 2.78 20.29
CA THR A 4 -11.11 1.38 20.69
C THR A 4 -9.99 0.51 20.12
N GLY A 5 -9.33 0.95 19.04
CA GLY A 5 -8.36 0.16 18.29
C GLY A 5 -8.95 -1.08 17.61
N LYS A 6 -10.28 -1.16 17.49
CA LYS A 6 -10.98 -2.25 16.82
C LYS A 6 -11.17 -1.93 15.32
N PRO A 7 -11.00 -2.93 14.43
CA PRO A 7 -11.40 -2.80 13.03
C PRO A 7 -12.91 -2.60 12.92
N VAL A 8 -13.35 -1.73 12.01
CA VAL A 8 -14.79 -1.55 11.68
C VAL A 8 -15.30 -2.62 10.72
N TYR A 9 -14.38 -3.32 10.04
CA TYR A 9 -14.68 -4.36 9.09
C TYR A 9 -13.48 -5.31 8.94
N ASN A 10 -13.71 -6.46 8.31
CA ASN A 10 -12.62 -7.36 7.91
C ASN A 10 -11.70 -6.67 6.89
N ALA A 11 -10.41 -6.96 6.94
CA ALA A 11 -9.47 -6.46 5.95
C ALA A 11 -9.83 -7.00 4.54
N ILE A 12 -9.92 -6.11 3.56
CA ILE A 12 -10.18 -6.49 2.17
C ILE A 12 -8.84 -6.79 1.50
N VAL A 13 -8.63 -8.06 1.17
CA VAL A 13 -7.37 -8.53 0.57
C VAL A 13 -7.19 -7.99 -0.85
N TRP A 14 -5.94 -7.85 -1.28
CA TRP A 14 -5.54 -7.33 -2.59
C TRP A 14 -6.16 -8.10 -3.78
N GLN A 15 -6.40 -9.41 -3.62
CA GLN A 15 -7.06 -10.26 -4.63
C GLN A 15 -8.57 -9.98 -4.79
N CYS A 16 -9.20 -9.33 -3.81
CA CYS A 16 -10.64 -9.13 -3.82
C CYS A 16 -11.05 -8.18 -4.95
N ARG A 17 -12.05 -8.59 -5.75
CA ARG A 17 -12.57 -7.87 -6.92
C ARG A 17 -13.85 -7.07 -6.67
N ARG A 18 -14.33 -7.01 -5.42
CA ARG A 18 -15.65 -6.43 -5.07
C ARG A 18 -15.83 -4.95 -5.45
N THR A 19 -14.75 -4.26 -5.79
CA THR A 19 -14.74 -2.83 -6.09
C THR A 19 -14.62 -2.54 -7.58
N ALA A 20 -14.88 -3.53 -8.45
CA ALA A 20 -14.86 -3.38 -9.90
C ALA A 20 -15.77 -2.25 -10.38
N ASP A 21 -17.00 -2.18 -9.89
CA ASP A 21 -17.96 -1.14 -10.29
C ASP A 21 -17.50 0.27 -9.89
N ILE A 22 -16.79 0.40 -8.75
CA ILE A 22 -16.18 1.66 -8.34
C ILE A 22 -15.08 2.06 -9.33
N CYS A 23 -14.24 1.11 -9.78
CA CYS A 23 -13.21 1.39 -10.79
C CYS A 23 -13.82 1.81 -12.13
N GLU A 24 -14.90 1.19 -12.58
CA GLU A 24 -15.57 1.56 -13.83
C GLU A 24 -16.22 2.95 -13.74
N ASP A 25 -16.82 3.30 -12.60
CA ASP A 25 -17.30 4.66 -12.35
C ASP A 25 -16.16 5.69 -12.45
N LEU A 26 -15.03 5.48 -11.77
CA LEU A 26 -13.85 6.35 -11.86
C LEU A 26 -13.34 6.52 -13.31
N LYS A 27 -13.34 5.43 -14.10
CA LYS A 27 -12.97 5.47 -15.52
C LYS A 27 -13.95 6.31 -16.34
N SER A 28 -15.26 6.12 -16.12
CA SER A 28 -16.30 6.88 -16.83
C SER A 28 -16.23 8.38 -16.59
N ARG A 29 -15.70 8.79 -15.42
CA ARG A 29 -15.43 10.18 -15.04
C ARG A 29 -14.10 10.72 -15.57
N GLY A 30 -13.35 9.93 -16.34
CA GLY A 30 -12.11 10.36 -17.00
C GLY A 30 -10.89 10.45 -16.08
N LEU A 31 -10.89 9.74 -14.94
CA LEU A 31 -9.78 9.81 -13.97
C LEU A 31 -8.60 8.90 -14.31
N GLU A 32 -8.68 8.09 -15.36
CA GLU A 32 -7.67 7.06 -15.63
C GLU A 32 -6.26 7.63 -15.85
N ASP A 33 -6.11 8.63 -16.72
CA ASP A 33 -4.81 9.25 -16.97
C ASP A 33 -4.30 10.01 -15.75
N TYR A 34 -5.20 10.67 -15.00
CA TYR A 34 -4.81 11.34 -13.77
C TYR A 34 -4.27 10.36 -12.72
N VAL A 35 -4.93 9.21 -12.53
CA VAL A 35 -4.45 8.15 -11.64
C VAL A 35 -3.10 7.63 -12.12
N ARG A 36 -2.94 7.35 -13.41
CA ARG A 36 -1.69 6.85 -14.00
C ARG A 36 -0.54 7.83 -13.79
N ASP A 37 -0.77 9.11 -14.06
CA ASP A 37 0.26 10.13 -13.99
C ASP A 37 0.63 10.50 -12.54
N ASN A 38 -0.30 10.44 -11.60
CA ASN A 38 -0.02 10.85 -10.22
C ASN A 38 0.38 9.69 -9.30
N THR A 39 -0.08 8.48 -9.58
CA THR A 39 0.18 7.30 -8.72
C THR A 39 1.07 6.26 -9.38
N GLY A 40 1.22 6.29 -10.71
CA GLY A 40 1.91 5.24 -11.48
C GLY A 40 1.09 3.95 -11.64
N LEU A 41 -0.16 3.95 -11.16
CA LEU A 41 -1.04 2.79 -11.15
C LEU A 41 -2.12 2.85 -12.23
N VAL A 42 -2.98 1.84 -12.26
CA VAL A 42 -4.17 1.77 -13.10
C VAL A 42 -5.43 1.72 -12.25
N LEU A 43 -6.59 2.04 -12.83
CA LEU A 43 -7.88 1.86 -12.16
C LEU A 43 -8.25 0.37 -12.16
N ASP A 44 -7.90 -0.32 -11.08
CA ASP A 44 -8.20 -1.74 -10.87
C ASP A 44 -8.50 -2.04 -9.38
N PRO A 45 -9.43 -2.98 -9.07
CA PRO A 45 -9.75 -3.43 -7.71
C PRO A 45 -8.58 -3.93 -6.87
N TYR A 46 -7.41 -4.12 -7.45
CA TYR A 46 -6.19 -4.51 -6.75
C TYR A 46 -5.80 -3.53 -5.63
N PHE A 47 -5.98 -2.22 -5.85
CA PHE A 47 -5.44 -1.17 -4.97
C PHE A 47 -6.38 -0.75 -3.84
N SER A 48 -5.81 -0.16 -2.79
CA SER A 48 -6.52 0.10 -1.53
C SER A 48 -7.63 1.15 -1.62
N GLY A 49 -7.48 2.19 -2.45
CA GLY A 49 -8.38 3.36 -2.47
C GLY A 49 -9.84 2.98 -2.65
N THR A 50 -10.14 2.13 -3.65
CA THR A 50 -11.52 1.69 -3.90
C THR A 50 -12.05 0.78 -2.79
N LYS A 51 -11.18 0.04 -2.08
CA LYS A 51 -11.54 -0.80 -0.94
C LYS A 51 -11.92 0.06 0.28
N VAL A 52 -11.24 1.19 0.49
CA VAL A 52 -11.60 2.16 1.54
C VAL A 52 -12.97 2.75 1.23
N LYS A 53 -13.17 3.26 0.01
CA LYS A 53 -14.48 3.76 -0.43
C LYS A 53 -15.58 2.73 -0.22
N TRP A 54 -15.35 1.48 -0.63
CA TRP A 54 -16.31 0.39 -0.43
C TRP A 54 -16.69 0.22 1.04
N ILE A 55 -15.73 0.22 1.97
CA ILE A 55 -16.02 0.09 3.41
C ILE A 55 -16.87 1.28 3.89
N LEU A 56 -16.50 2.51 3.52
CA LEU A 56 -17.23 3.70 3.93
C LEU A 56 -18.67 3.71 3.39
N ASP A 57 -18.90 3.16 2.21
CA ASP A 57 -20.21 3.16 1.56
C ASP A 57 -21.10 1.98 1.97
N ASN A 58 -20.54 0.92 2.57
CA ASN A 58 -21.26 -0.34 2.84
C ASN A 58 -21.32 -0.72 4.32
N VAL A 59 -20.50 -0.13 5.19
CA VAL A 59 -20.52 -0.40 6.63
C VAL A 59 -21.29 0.71 7.32
N GLU A 60 -22.39 0.33 7.99
CA GLU A 60 -23.27 1.26 8.70
C GLU A 60 -22.47 2.14 9.69
N GLY A 61 -22.67 3.47 9.60
CA GLY A 61 -22.01 4.46 10.44
C GLY A 61 -20.53 4.75 10.10
N ALA A 62 -19.91 3.98 9.19
CA ALA A 62 -18.48 4.12 8.93
C ALA A 62 -18.13 5.46 8.26
N ARG A 63 -19.02 5.97 7.40
CA ARG A 63 -18.83 7.27 6.73
C ARG A 63 -18.87 8.42 7.73
N GLU A 64 -19.90 8.45 8.57
CA GLU A 64 -20.10 9.48 9.57
C GLU A 64 -18.95 9.48 10.60
N ASP A 65 -18.49 8.30 11.04
CA ASP A 65 -17.36 8.18 11.96
C ASP A 65 -16.03 8.55 11.30
N ALA A 66 -15.85 8.31 10.00
CA ALA A 66 -14.67 8.76 9.26
C ALA A 66 -14.64 10.29 9.13
N GLU A 67 -15.78 10.91 8.80
CA GLU A 67 -15.93 12.37 8.68
C GLU A 67 -15.76 13.06 10.04
N ALA A 68 -16.18 12.41 11.12
CA ALA A 68 -15.91 12.84 12.50
C ALA A 68 -14.45 12.59 12.94
N GLY A 69 -13.59 12.03 12.07
CA GLY A 69 -12.18 11.76 12.35
C GLY A 69 -11.95 10.67 13.40
N LYS A 70 -12.90 9.74 13.58
CA LYS A 70 -12.77 8.61 14.52
C LYS A 70 -12.16 7.37 13.86
N LEU A 71 -12.22 7.26 12.54
CA LEU A 71 -11.65 6.13 11.81
C LEU A 71 -10.25 6.45 11.29
N LEU A 72 -9.39 5.43 11.29
CA LEU A 72 -8.07 5.45 10.68
C LEU A 72 -8.05 4.42 9.56
N PHE A 73 -7.37 4.75 8.47
CA PHE A 73 -7.00 3.83 7.41
C PHE A 73 -5.56 3.35 7.62
N GLY A 74 -5.27 2.13 7.19
CA GLY A 74 -3.91 1.61 7.15
C GLY A 74 -3.81 0.37 6.28
N THR A 75 -2.71 0.26 5.55
CA THR A 75 -2.20 -1.02 5.04
C THR A 75 -1.69 -1.88 6.21
N VAL A 76 -1.26 -3.11 5.93
CA VAL A 76 -0.90 -4.08 6.97
C VAL A 76 0.26 -3.58 7.84
N ASP A 77 1.25 -2.92 7.25
CA ASP A 77 2.36 -2.27 7.96
C ASP A 77 1.86 -1.23 8.97
N THR A 78 0.98 -0.32 8.55
CA THR A 78 0.38 0.68 9.43
C THR A 78 -0.37 0.03 10.59
N TRP A 79 -1.16 -1.01 10.31
CA TRP A 79 -1.87 -1.75 11.33
C TRP A 79 -0.92 -2.39 12.35
N LEU A 80 0.13 -3.06 11.89
CA LEU A 80 1.11 -3.69 12.76
C LEU A 80 1.83 -2.67 13.64
N VAL A 81 2.29 -1.55 13.08
CA VAL A 81 2.93 -0.48 13.85
C VAL A 81 1.96 0.13 14.86
N TRP A 82 0.72 0.40 14.47
CA TRP A 82 -0.32 0.91 15.36
C TRP A 82 -0.53 -0.03 16.57
N LYS A 83 -0.65 -1.34 16.32
CA LYS A 83 -0.81 -2.33 17.40
C LYS A 83 0.43 -2.47 18.27
N MET A 84 1.61 -2.56 17.67
CA MET A 84 2.87 -2.69 18.40
C MET A 84 3.17 -1.45 19.27
N THR A 85 2.73 -0.28 18.83
CA THR A 85 2.92 0.98 19.57
C THR A 85 1.76 1.31 20.51
N GLN A 86 0.75 0.45 20.63
CA GLN A 86 -0.45 0.65 21.45
C GLN A 86 -1.22 1.93 21.06
N GLY A 87 -1.36 2.17 19.76
CA GLY A 87 -2.11 3.31 19.22
C GLY A 87 -1.38 4.66 19.28
N ARG A 88 -0.06 4.65 19.44
CA ARG A 88 0.73 5.90 19.52
C ARG A 88 1.28 6.36 18.18
N VAL A 89 1.48 5.44 17.23
CA VAL A 89 2.13 5.74 15.95
C VAL A 89 1.27 5.22 14.81
N HIS A 90 0.72 6.14 14.03
CA HIS A 90 -0.07 5.89 12.82
C HIS A 90 0.74 6.30 11.60
N VAL A 91 1.43 5.33 11.00
CA VAL A 91 2.48 5.59 10.00
C VAL A 91 2.46 4.51 8.90
N THR A 92 2.94 4.86 7.71
CA THR A 92 3.28 3.94 6.62
C THR A 92 4.58 4.40 5.96
N ASP A 93 5.15 3.59 5.08
CA ASP A 93 6.30 3.97 4.27
C ASP A 93 5.90 4.32 2.82
N TYR A 94 6.83 4.94 2.08
CA TYR A 94 6.62 5.30 0.68
C TYR A 94 6.22 4.12 -0.21
N THR A 95 6.79 2.94 0.03
CA THR A 95 6.51 1.78 -0.82
C THR A 95 5.07 1.30 -0.64
N ASN A 96 4.57 1.16 0.60
CA ASN A 96 3.17 0.82 0.86
C ASN A 96 2.21 1.93 0.42
N ALA A 97 2.52 3.20 0.73
CA ALA A 97 1.69 4.34 0.34
C ALA A 97 1.47 4.40 -1.18
N SER A 98 2.52 4.15 -1.98
CA SER A 98 2.43 4.14 -3.44
C SER A 98 1.52 3.04 -4.01
N ARG A 99 1.09 2.05 -3.21
CA ARG A 99 0.17 0.98 -3.63
C ARG A 99 -1.28 1.24 -3.25
N THR A 100 -1.56 2.38 -2.64
CA THR A 100 -2.90 2.72 -2.20
C THR A 100 -3.79 3.28 -3.31
N MET A 101 -3.20 3.80 -4.41
CA MET A 101 -3.89 4.63 -5.40
C MET A 101 -4.44 5.95 -4.80
N LEU A 102 -3.98 6.35 -3.62
CA LEU A 102 -4.33 7.60 -2.93
C LEU A 102 -3.09 8.49 -2.71
N PHE A 103 -1.91 8.04 -3.12
CA PHE A 103 -0.65 8.70 -2.85
C PHE A 103 -0.03 9.20 -4.16
N ASN A 104 0.31 10.48 -4.19
CA ASN A 104 1.01 11.10 -5.30
C ASN A 104 2.50 10.74 -5.23
N ILE A 105 2.97 9.93 -6.17
CA ILE A 105 4.37 9.46 -6.18
C ILE A 105 5.34 10.53 -6.66
N ASN A 106 4.87 11.60 -7.31
CA ASN A 106 5.72 12.70 -7.77
C ASN A 106 6.03 13.65 -6.60
N ASP A 107 4.99 14.03 -5.85
CA ASP A 107 5.09 14.99 -4.75
C ASP A 107 5.33 14.33 -3.39
N LEU A 108 5.25 13.00 -3.34
CA LEU A 108 5.44 12.18 -2.14
C LEU A 108 4.48 12.56 -0.99
N CYS A 109 3.22 12.79 -1.32
CA CYS A 109 2.16 13.13 -0.38
C CYS A 109 0.83 12.45 -0.75
N TRP A 110 -0.14 12.44 0.19
CA TRP A 110 -1.49 11.99 -0.11
C TRP A 110 -2.14 12.93 -1.14
N ASP A 111 -2.74 12.35 -2.17
CA ASP A 111 -3.33 13.10 -3.28
C ASP A 111 -4.75 13.55 -2.91
N GLN A 112 -4.91 14.85 -2.64
CA GLN A 112 -6.18 15.41 -2.18
C GLN A 112 -7.30 15.20 -3.20
N LYS A 113 -7.02 15.30 -4.50
CA LYS A 113 -8.03 15.09 -5.53
C LYS A 113 -8.53 13.65 -5.52
N LEU A 114 -7.65 12.66 -5.41
CA LEU A 114 -8.07 11.25 -5.32
C LEU A 114 -8.85 10.96 -4.04
N LEU A 115 -8.47 11.57 -2.92
CA LEU A 115 -9.23 11.50 -1.66
C LEU A 115 -10.64 12.06 -1.84
N ASP A 116 -10.78 13.26 -2.42
CA ASP A 116 -12.07 13.91 -2.66
C ASP A 116 -12.94 13.09 -3.63
N GLU A 117 -12.38 12.62 -4.73
CA GLU A 117 -13.07 11.81 -5.75
C GLU A 117 -13.59 10.47 -5.24
N MET A 118 -12.96 9.93 -4.18
CA MET A 118 -13.39 8.72 -3.49
C MET A 118 -14.16 9.00 -2.19
N GLY A 119 -14.31 10.27 -1.80
CA GLY A 119 -14.95 10.70 -0.56
C GLY A 119 -14.23 10.15 0.67
N ILE A 120 -12.91 10.21 0.73
CA ILE A 120 -12.10 9.68 1.84
C ILE A 120 -11.53 10.85 2.63
N PRO A 121 -11.90 11.04 3.91
CA PRO A 121 -11.33 12.10 4.73
C PRO A 121 -9.82 11.95 4.91
N ALA A 122 -9.06 13.02 4.66
CA ALA A 122 -7.60 13.04 4.83
C ALA A 122 -7.17 12.73 6.28
N SER A 123 -8.03 13.00 7.26
CA SER A 123 -7.84 12.66 8.69
C SER A 123 -7.66 11.15 8.95
N MET A 124 -8.07 10.30 8.01
CA MET A 124 -7.87 8.85 8.11
C MET A 124 -6.45 8.41 7.72
N MET A 125 -5.69 9.24 7.01
CA MET A 125 -4.44 8.83 6.37
C MET A 125 -3.27 8.78 7.37
N PRO A 126 -2.44 7.72 7.34
CA PRO A 126 -1.23 7.67 8.16
C PRO A 126 -0.18 8.67 7.68
N GLU A 127 0.74 9.06 8.56
CA GLU A 127 1.95 9.79 8.16
C GLU A 127 2.81 8.89 7.26
N VAL A 128 3.32 9.41 6.14
CA VAL A 128 4.17 8.65 5.22
C VAL A 128 5.63 9.00 5.47
N LYS A 129 6.47 7.98 5.68
CA LYS A 129 7.87 8.15 6.05
C LYS A 129 8.82 7.31 5.20
N ARG A 130 10.13 7.53 5.40
CA ARG A 130 11.19 6.73 4.76
C ARG A 130 11.11 5.27 5.20
N SER A 131 11.48 4.37 4.30
CA SER A 131 11.48 2.93 4.57
C SER A 131 12.53 2.49 5.59
N SER A 132 13.52 3.34 5.90
CA SER A 132 14.53 3.13 6.94
C SER A 132 14.64 4.36 7.86
N GLU A 133 13.85 4.37 8.92
CA GLU A 133 13.80 5.42 9.95
C GLU A 133 13.21 4.84 11.25
N ILE A 134 13.56 5.38 12.42
CA ILE A 134 12.87 5.05 13.68
C ILE A 134 11.48 5.71 13.73
N TYR A 135 10.43 4.92 13.53
CA TYR A 135 9.03 5.40 13.59
C TYR A 135 8.47 5.49 15.01
N GLY A 136 9.00 4.64 15.89
CA GLY A 136 8.48 4.47 17.24
C GLY A 136 9.20 3.34 17.97
N LYS A 137 8.73 3.03 19.17
CA LYS A 137 9.28 1.94 19.96
C LYS A 137 8.18 1.05 20.53
N THR A 138 8.39 -0.25 20.44
CA THR A 138 7.52 -1.27 21.04
C THR A 138 8.07 -1.80 22.35
N ASN A 139 7.19 -2.26 23.23
CA ASN A 139 7.53 -3.05 24.40
C ASN A 139 6.90 -4.42 24.25
N ILE A 140 7.72 -5.47 24.18
CA ILE A 140 7.26 -6.86 24.05
C ILE A 140 7.25 -7.61 25.39
N GLY A 141 7.32 -6.89 26.51
CA GLY A 141 7.34 -7.44 27.87
C GLY A 141 8.75 -7.71 28.42
N GLY A 142 8.84 -8.60 29.40
CA GLY A 142 10.06 -8.88 30.17
C GLY A 142 10.18 -8.08 31.47
N LYS A 143 11.24 -8.31 32.24
CA LYS A 143 11.45 -7.70 33.57
C LYS A 143 11.93 -6.23 33.53
N GLY A 144 12.19 -5.67 32.35
CA GLY A 144 12.83 -4.36 32.19
C GLY A 144 12.07 -3.41 31.27
N GLY A 145 12.31 -2.10 31.45
CA GLY A 145 11.76 -1.01 30.63
C GLY A 145 12.30 -0.93 29.19
N THR A 146 12.79 -2.03 28.63
CA THR A 146 13.38 -2.09 27.29
C THR A 146 12.35 -1.68 26.24
N ARG A 147 12.81 -0.93 25.24
CA ARG A 147 11.98 -0.44 24.13
C ARG A 147 12.71 -0.71 22.82
N ILE A 148 12.14 -1.59 22.01
CA ILE A 148 12.73 -1.99 20.73
C ILE A 148 12.32 -0.95 19.68
N PRO A 149 13.27 -0.32 18.96
CA PRO A 149 12.94 0.58 17.88
C PRO A 149 12.30 -0.18 16.72
N ILE A 150 11.18 0.31 16.23
CA ILE A 150 10.63 -0.10 14.93
C ILE A 150 11.28 0.82 13.92
N ALA A 151 12.15 0.26 13.06
CA ALA A 151 13.09 1.04 12.26
C ALA A 151 13.15 0.71 10.77
N GLY A 152 12.32 -0.22 10.29
CA GLY A 152 12.21 -0.54 8.87
C GLY A 152 10.80 -1.00 8.49
N ILE A 153 10.27 -0.42 7.42
CA ILE A 153 8.97 -0.77 6.81
C ILE A 153 9.17 -0.72 5.30
N ALA A 154 8.74 -1.76 4.60
CA ALA A 154 8.54 -1.71 3.15
C ALA A 154 7.48 -2.74 2.73
N GLY A 155 6.85 -2.52 1.58
CA GLY A 155 6.07 -3.53 0.88
C GLY A 155 6.94 -4.74 0.58
N ASP A 156 6.37 -5.94 0.61
CA ASP A 156 7.10 -7.20 0.52
C ASP A 156 7.95 -7.32 -0.76
N GLN A 157 7.42 -6.88 -1.91
CA GLN A 157 8.13 -6.94 -3.18
C GLN A 157 9.29 -5.95 -3.24
N GLN A 158 9.12 -4.75 -2.69
CA GLN A 158 10.18 -3.74 -2.55
C GLN A 158 11.22 -4.16 -1.51
N ALA A 159 10.81 -4.79 -0.41
CA ALA A 159 11.73 -5.39 0.57
C ALA A 159 12.58 -6.49 -0.08
N ALA A 160 11.98 -7.34 -0.92
CA ALA A 160 12.71 -8.36 -1.67
C ALA A 160 13.68 -7.76 -2.71
N LEU A 161 13.30 -6.66 -3.37
CA LEU A 161 14.19 -5.89 -4.26
C LEU A 161 15.40 -5.35 -3.49
N TYR A 162 15.16 -4.72 -2.34
CA TYR A 162 16.21 -4.19 -1.48
C TYR A 162 17.12 -5.30 -0.92
N GLY A 163 16.53 -6.41 -0.45
CA GLY A 163 17.26 -7.57 0.06
C GLY A 163 18.11 -8.31 -0.98
N GLN A 164 17.78 -8.16 -2.27
CA GLN A 164 18.61 -8.61 -3.40
C GLN A 164 19.69 -7.60 -3.80
N MET A 165 19.87 -6.53 -3.01
CA MET A 165 20.80 -5.43 -3.29
C MET A 165 20.54 -4.74 -4.64
N CYS A 166 19.29 -4.80 -5.14
CA CYS A 166 18.86 -4.12 -6.37
C CYS A 166 18.53 -2.64 -6.08
N VAL A 167 19.54 -1.90 -5.61
CA VAL A 167 19.43 -0.52 -5.15
C VAL A 167 19.87 0.51 -6.18
N GLU A 168 20.40 0.06 -7.33
CA GLU A 168 20.85 0.89 -8.45
C GLU A 168 19.94 0.71 -9.67
N ALA A 169 19.87 1.75 -10.51
CA ALA A 169 19.02 1.75 -11.70
C ALA A 169 19.37 0.60 -12.66
N GLY A 170 18.35 -0.06 -13.20
CA GLY A 170 18.47 -1.20 -14.12
C GLY A 170 18.63 -2.55 -13.42
N GLN A 171 18.84 -2.59 -12.11
CA GLN A 171 18.86 -3.85 -11.35
C GLN A 171 17.44 -4.36 -11.14
N ALA A 172 17.23 -5.65 -11.35
CA ALA A 172 15.91 -6.27 -11.31
C ALA A 172 15.92 -7.62 -10.61
N LYS A 173 14.78 -7.97 -10.03
CA LYS A 173 14.50 -9.30 -9.45
C LYS A 173 13.14 -9.79 -9.90
N ASN A 174 12.93 -11.10 -9.81
CA ASN A 174 11.59 -11.69 -9.87
C ASN A 174 11.36 -12.58 -8.65
N THR A 175 10.27 -12.36 -7.93
CA THR A 175 9.90 -13.17 -6.76
C THR A 175 8.79 -14.13 -7.14
N TYR A 176 9.02 -15.43 -6.93
CA TYR A 176 8.06 -16.50 -7.20
C TYR A 176 7.38 -16.93 -5.90
N GLY A 177 6.15 -16.49 -5.69
CA GLY A 177 5.29 -16.88 -4.56
C GLY A 177 3.91 -17.32 -5.07
N THR A 178 2.84 -16.97 -4.35
CA THR A 178 1.46 -17.18 -4.82
C THR A 178 1.24 -16.56 -6.20
N GLY A 179 1.74 -15.34 -6.41
CA GLY A 179 1.95 -14.69 -7.70
C GLY A 179 3.43 -14.54 -8.05
N CYS A 180 3.73 -13.98 -9.22
CA CYS A 180 5.08 -13.59 -9.63
C CYS A 180 5.18 -12.08 -9.78
N PHE A 181 6.19 -11.47 -9.17
CA PHE A 181 6.38 -10.01 -9.17
C PHE A 181 7.81 -9.66 -9.61
N LEU A 182 7.89 -9.19 -10.85
CA LEU A 182 9.12 -8.66 -11.45
C LEU A 182 9.22 -7.18 -11.09
N LEU A 183 10.30 -6.78 -10.43
CA LEU A 183 10.59 -5.38 -10.14
C LEU A 183 11.96 -5.01 -10.69
N MET A 184 12.05 -3.84 -11.31
CA MET A 184 13.30 -3.22 -11.76
C MET A 184 13.42 -1.82 -11.14
N ASN A 185 14.52 -1.56 -10.45
CA ASN A 185 14.82 -0.24 -9.89
C ASN A 185 15.11 0.74 -11.04
N THR A 186 14.49 1.93 -11.02
CA THR A 186 14.71 3.00 -12.02
C THR A 186 15.42 4.22 -11.44
N GLY A 187 15.91 4.12 -10.21
CA GLY A 187 16.64 5.17 -9.51
C GLY A 187 15.73 6.33 -9.12
N GLN A 188 16.20 7.56 -9.34
CA GLN A 188 15.47 8.78 -9.01
C GLN A 188 14.52 9.22 -10.14
N GLU A 189 14.58 8.55 -11.29
CA GLU A 189 13.74 8.86 -12.44
C GLU A 189 12.49 7.99 -12.45
N LYS A 190 11.34 8.68 -12.49
CA LYS A 190 10.05 8.05 -12.73
C LYS A 190 9.95 7.65 -14.20
N VAL A 191 9.79 6.35 -14.46
CA VAL A 191 9.53 5.83 -15.80
C VAL A 191 8.05 5.53 -15.96
N THR A 192 7.36 6.20 -16.87
CA THR A 192 5.96 5.88 -17.22
C THR A 192 5.93 4.73 -18.25
N SER A 193 5.28 3.63 -17.90
CA SER A 193 5.17 2.48 -18.81
C SER A 193 4.19 2.73 -19.95
N LYS A 194 4.58 2.32 -21.16
CA LYS A 194 3.68 2.19 -22.33
C LYS A 194 3.30 0.73 -22.63
N ASN A 195 3.74 -0.20 -21.77
CA ASN A 195 3.64 -1.66 -21.98
C ASN A 195 2.84 -2.35 -20.86
N GLY A 196 1.96 -1.62 -20.16
CA GLY A 196 1.12 -2.18 -19.10
C GLY A 196 1.84 -2.54 -17.80
N LEU A 197 3.03 -1.98 -17.56
CA LEU A 197 3.72 -2.09 -16.26
C LEU A 197 3.27 -0.96 -15.32
N LEU A 198 3.40 -1.21 -14.02
CA LEU A 198 3.13 -0.20 -13.00
C LEU A 198 4.43 0.57 -12.69
N THR A 199 4.29 1.87 -12.46
CA THR A 199 5.35 2.68 -11.86
C THR A 199 5.07 2.81 -10.37
N THR A 200 6.06 2.54 -9.52
CA THR A 200 5.86 2.52 -8.06
C THR A 200 7.08 3.06 -7.35
N LEU A 201 6.98 3.24 -6.03
CA LEU A 201 8.12 3.61 -5.20
C LEU A 201 8.82 2.35 -4.67
N ALA A 202 10.13 2.43 -4.56
CA ALA A 202 11.07 1.46 -4.04
C ALA A 202 12.02 2.12 -3.02
N CYS A 203 12.91 1.33 -2.43
CA CYS A 203 13.92 1.80 -1.48
C CYS A 203 15.26 2.01 -2.18
N GLY A 204 15.78 3.23 -2.14
CA GLY A 204 17.16 3.54 -2.49
C GLY A 204 18.16 3.00 -1.46
N PRO A 205 19.48 3.04 -1.75
CA PRO A 205 20.52 2.39 -0.95
C PRO A 205 20.55 2.80 0.53
N LYS A 206 20.13 4.01 0.89
CA LYS A 206 20.07 4.52 2.27
C LYS A 206 18.64 4.63 2.81
N GLY A 207 17.67 3.97 2.16
CA GLY A 207 16.26 3.99 2.52
C GLY A 207 15.51 5.26 2.11
N GLU A 208 16.12 6.10 1.27
CA GLU A 208 15.46 7.19 0.55
C GLU A 208 14.48 6.63 -0.50
N PRO A 209 13.43 7.36 -0.89
CA PRO A 209 12.57 6.93 -1.98
C PRO A 209 13.34 6.82 -3.30
N ALA A 210 13.08 5.74 -4.02
CA ALA A 210 13.47 5.53 -5.41
C ALA A 210 12.23 5.07 -6.19
N TYR A 211 12.31 5.01 -7.51
CA TYR A 211 11.27 4.45 -8.37
C TYR A 211 11.59 3.03 -8.79
N ALA A 212 10.54 2.29 -9.15
CA ALA A 212 10.65 1.01 -9.80
C ALA A 212 9.55 0.83 -10.85
N LEU A 213 9.86 0.01 -11.86
CA LEU A 213 8.86 -0.61 -12.73
C LEU A 213 8.50 -1.98 -12.16
N GLU A 214 7.21 -2.27 -12.12
CA GLU A 214 6.66 -3.53 -11.62
C GLU A 214 5.78 -4.21 -12.68
N GLY A 215 6.06 -5.49 -12.92
CA GLY A 215 5.16 -6.41 -13.60
C GLY A 215 4.55 -7.37 -12.57
N ALA A 216 3.23 -7.30 -12.40
CA ALA A 216 2.49 -8.16 -11.47
C ALA A 216 1.78 -9.30 -12.21
N VAL A 217 2.08 -10.54 -11.83
CA VAL A 217 1.41 -11.74 -12.30
C VAL A 217 0.68 -12.37 -11.14
N PHE A 218 -0.65 -12.32 -11.14
CA PHE A 218 -1.45 -12.75 -9.98
C PHE A 218 -1.41 -14.26 -9.72
N MET A 219 -1.15 -15.08 -10.75
CA MET A 219 -1.14 -16.55 -10.67
C MET A 219 0.26 -17.10 -10.95
N GLY A 220 0.99 -17.43 -9.89
CA GLY A 220 2.29 -18.12 -9.91
C GLY A 220 2.15 -19.50 -9.28
N GLY A 221 2.59 -19.65 -8.03
CA GLY A 221 2.46 -20.88 -7.24
C GLY A 221 1.01 -21.27 -6.93
N ALA A 222 0.07 -20.32 -6.96
CA ALA A 222 -1.37 -20.60 -6.81
C ALA A 222 -1.89 -21.61 -7.83
N SER A 223 -1.32 -21.63 -9.05
CA SER A 223 -1.68 -22.61 -10.07
C SER A 223 -1.33 -24.04 -9.65
N ILE A 224 -0.20 -24.24 -8.97
CA ILE A 224 0.21 -25.55 -8.44
C ILE A 224 -0.69 -25.96 -7.26
N GLN A 225 -1.03 -25.01 -6.39
CA GLN A 225 -1.98 -25.27 -5.30
C GLN A 225 -3.35 -25.70 -5.85
N TRP A 226 -3.84 -25.03 -6.89
CA TRP A 226 -5.09 -25.39 -7.56
C TRP A 226 -5.03 -26.80 -8.16
N LEU A 227 -3.93 -27.16 -8.86
CA LEU A 227 -3.74 -28.52 -9.36
C LEU A 227 -3.82 -29.57 -8.24
N ARG A 228 -3.25 -29.28 -7.06
CA ARG A 228 -3.22 -30.22 -5.93
C ARG A 228 -4.57 -30.35 -5.23
N ASP A 229 -5.27 -29.25 -5.04
CA ASP A 229 -6.42 -29.17 -4.14
C ASP A 229 -7.78 -29.28 -4.87
N GLU A 230 -7.85 -28.76 -6.11
CA GLU A 230 -9.12 -28.59 -6.84
C GLU A 230 -9.28 -29.51 -8.05
N LEU A 231 -8.19 -29.99 -8.64
CA LEU A 231 -8.22 -31.00 -9.70
C LEU A 231 -8.32 -32.40 -9.08
N LYS A 232 -9.53 -32.95 -9.10
CA LYS A 232 -9.82 -34.35 -8.85
C LYS A 232 -10.13 -35.08 -10.14
#